data_AF-A0AAE6FU36-F1
#
_entry.id   AF-A0AAE6FU36-F1
#
_cell.length_a   1.000
_cell.length_b   1.000
_cell.length_c   1.000
_cell.angle_alpha   90.00
_cell.angle_beta   90.00
_cell.angle_gamma   90.00
#
_symmetry.space_group_name_H-M   'P 1'
#
loop_
_entity.id
_entity.type
_entity.pdbx_description
1 polymer ?
#
loop_
_entity_poly.entity_id
_entity_poly.type
_entity_poly.pdbx_seq_one_letter_code
_entity_poly.pdbx_strand_id
1 'polypeptide(L)' 'MFNIIKSIISAFFGIQNNRKFSQDDAFVEKHGIKYFLIIGFVVAILLLLTLAILVNVILNHIK' A
#
# COMPACT_ATOMS: atom_id res chain seq x y z
N MET A 1 -5.79 9.80 8.52
CA MET A 1 -5.99 8.41 8.06
C MET A 1 -5.86 8.26 6.54
N PHE A 2 -6.69 8.94 5.73
CA PHE A 2 -6.68 8.81 4.26
C PHE A 2 -5.33 9.18 3.59
N ASN A 3 -4.60 10.15 4.16
CA ASN A 3 -3.26 10.53 3.69
C ASN A 3 -2.23 9.40 3.83
N ILE A 4 -2.35 8.59 4.88
CA ILE A 4 -1.40 7.51 5.18
C ILE A 4 -1.63 6.36 4.20
N ILE A 5 -2.88 6.02 3.93
CA ILE A 5 -3.23 5.03 2.91
C ILE A 5 -2.67 5.47 1.54
N LYS A 6 -2.84 6.75 1.16
CA LYS A 6 -2.23 7.29 -0.07
C LYS A 6 -0.70 7.26 -0.05
N SER A 7 -0.07 7.49 1.09
CA SER A 7 1.40 7.47 1.22
C SER A 7 1.94 6.04 1.09
N ILE A 8 1.29 5.09 1.76
CA ILE A 8 1.61 3.66 1.68
C ILE A 8 1.44 3.16 0.24
N ILE A 9 0.29 3.44 -0.38
CA ILE A 9 0.05 3.09 -1.79
C ILE A 9 1.12 3.72 -2.69
N SER A 10 1.43 5.01 -2.51
CA SER A 10 2.41 5.67 -3.36
C SER A 10 3.82 5.13 -3.15
N ALA A 11 4.20 4.75 -1.92
CA ALA A 11 5.44 4.05 -1.63
C ALA A 11 5.50 2.65 -2.28
N PHE A 12 4.39 1.89 -2.27
CA PHE A 12 4.28 0.61 -2.97
C PHE A 12 4.45 0.73 -4.49
N PHE A 13 3.94 1.81 -5.09
CA PHE A 13 4.13 2.12 -6.51
C PHE A 13 5.44 2.87 -6.81
N GLY A 14 6.32 3.06 -5.82
CA GLY A 14 7.62 3.76 -5.98
C GLY A 14 7.52 5.29 -6.13
N ILE A 15 6.31 5.86 -6.03
CA ILE A 15 6.03 7.30 -6.10
C ILE A 15 6.03 7.83 -4.66
N GLN A 16 7.19 7.95 -4.03
CA GLN A 16 7.30 8.51 -2.68
C GLN A 16 7.61 10.01 -2.73
N ASN A 17 6.83 10.84 -2.03
CA ASN A 17 7.01 12.29 -1.97
C ASN A 17 7.49 12.71 -0.57
N ASN A 18 8.60 13.45 -0.47
CA ASN A 18 9.25 13.84 0.80
C ASN A 18 8.32 14.53 1.82
N ARG A 19 7.30 15.28 1.38
CA ARG A 19 6.31 15.90 2.29
C ARG A 19 5.37 14.91 2.97
N LYS A 20 5.21 13.70 2.43
CA LYS A 20 4.36 12.65 3.01
C LYS A 20 5.16 11.75 3.95
N PHE A 21 6.46 11.62 3.73
CA PHE A 21 7.38 10.90 4.61
C PHE A 21 7.35 11.45 6.05
N SER A 22 7.41 12.78 6.20
CA SER A 22 7.32 13.44 7.51
C SER A 22 5.97 13.22 8.22
N GLN A 23 4.87 12.98 7.47
CA GLN A 23 3.57 12.67 8.06
C GLN A 23 3.49 11.21 8.49
N ASP A 24 4.16 10.31 7.77
CA ASP A 24 4.24 8.89 8.13
C ASP A 24 5.12 8.72 9.38
N ASP A 25 6.24 9.44 9.47
CA ASP A 25 7.12 9.47 10.64
C ASP A 25 6.39 9.96 11.89
N ALA A 26 5.65 11.07 11.79
CA ALA A 26 4.84 11.58 12.91
C ALA A 26 3.72 10.62 13.34
N PHE A 27 3.25 9.76 12.42
CA PHE A 27 2.25 8.75 12.73
C PHE A 27 2.86 7.51 13.38
N VAL A 28 4.04 7.09 12.91
CA VAL A 28 4.86 6.03 13.50
C VAL A 28 5.32 6.40 14.90
N GLU A 29 5.71 7.65 15.12
CA GLU A 29 6.12 8.17 16.43
C GLU A 29 4.93 8.20 17.41
N LYS A 30 3.72 8.49 16.91
CA LYS A 30 2.52 8.61 17.75
C LYS A 30 1.77 7.29 18.01
N HIS A 31 1.77 6.35 17.06
CA HIS A 31 1.03 5.08 17.16
C HIS A 31 1.95 3.86 17.23
N GLY A 32 3.25 4.02 16.98
CA GLY A 32 4.22 2.94 16.90
C GLY A 32 4.31 2.32 15.50
N ILE A 33 5.50 1.80 15.19
CA ILE A 33 5.83 1.22 13.88
C ILE A 33 4.96 0.00 13.52
N LYS A 34 4.41 -0.70 14.53
CA LYS A 34 3.57 -1.89 14.35
C LYS A 34 2.37 -1.64 13.42
N TYR A 35 1.67 -0.52 13.60
CA TYR A 35 0.48 -0.23 12.79
C TYR A 35 0.84 0.07 11.33
N PHE A 36 1.95 0.77 11.10
CA PHE A 36 2.46 1.03 9.77
C PHE A 36 2.78 -0.28 9.02
N LEU A 37 3.44 -1.22 9.71
CA LEU A 37 3.82 -2.53 9.17
C LEU A 37 2.60 -3.39 8.83
N ILE A 38 1.59 -3.43 9.71
CA ILE A 38 0.34 -4.17 9.49
C ILE A 38 -0.42 -3.61 8.28
N ILE A 39 -0.58 -2.28 8.21
CA ILE A 39 -1.27 -1.65 7.07
C ILE A 39 -0.49 -1.89 5.77
N GLY A 40 0.85 -1.82 5.81
CA GLY A 40 1.70 -2.15 4.67
C GLY A 40 1.47 -3.59 4.18
N PHE A 41 1.48 -4.57 5.08
CA PHE A 41 1.23 -5.97 4.73
C PHE A 41 -0.17 -6.20 4.15
N VAL A 42 -1.19 -5.57 4.73
CA VAL A 42 -2.57 -5.65 4.22
C VAL A 42 -2.68 -5.08 2.81
N VAL A 43 -2.04 -3.93 2.56
CA VAL A 43 -2.00 -3.31 1.23
C VAL A 43 -1.27 -4.20 0.23
N ALA A 44 -0.15 -4.81 0.63
CA ALA A 44 0.60 -5.74 -0.22
C ALA A 44 -0.24 -6.96 -0.63
N ILE A 45 -0.94 -7.58 0.33
CA ILE A 45 -1.81 -8.73 0.05
C ILE A 45 -2.93 -8.34 -0.91
N LEU A 46 -3.57 -7.18 -0.71
CA LEU A 46 -4.62 -6.67 -1.60
C LEU A 46 -4.11 -6.45 -3.03
N LEU A 47 -2.89 -5.92 -3.20
CA LEU A 47 -2.28 -5.74 -4.51
C LEU A 47 -1.99 -7.07 -5.20
N LEU A 48 -1.44 -8.06 -4.47
CA LEU A 48 -1.20 -9.41 -5.00
C LEU A 48 -2.52 -10.08 -5.44
N LEU A 49 -3.57 -9.94 -4.64
CA LEU A 49 -4.91 -10.46 -4.95
C LEU A 49 -5.49 -9.79 -6.21
N THR A 50 -5.34 -8.48 -6.31
CA THR A 50 -5.77 -7.70 -7.49
C THR A 50 -5.05 -8.17 -8.75
N LEU A 51 -3.73 -8.39 -8.66
CA LEU A 51 -2.94 -8.90 -9.77
C LEU A 51 -3.35 -10.33 -10.16
N ALA A 52 -3.57 -11.21 -9.17
CA ALA A 52 -4.01 -12.58 -9.43
C ALA A 52 -5.38 -12.62 -10.12
N ILE A 53 -6.33 -11.79 -9.69
CA ILE A 53 -7.64 -11.63 -10.34
C ILE A 53 -7.45 -11.11 -11.76
N LEU A 54 -6.63 -10.07 -11.96
CA LEU A 54 -6.38 -9.49 -13.28
C LEU A 54 -5.81 -10.54 -14.25
N VAL A 55 -4.79 -11.28 -13.81
CA VAL A 55 -4.18 -12.36 -14.61
C VAL A 55 -5.20 -13.44 -14.94
N ASN A 56 -6.04 -13.82 -13.97
CA ASN A 56 -7.09 -14.82 -14.18
C ASN A 56 -8.15 -14.33 -15.18
N VAL A 57 -8.62 -13.07 -15.05
CA VAL A 57 -9.53 -12.46 -16.02
C VAL A 57 -8.92 -12.48 -17.42
N ILE A 58 -7.66 -12.08 -17.57
CA ILE A 58 -6.97 -12.08 -18.87
C ILE A 58 -6.90 -13.51 -19.43
N LEU A 59 -6.45 -14.49 -18.64
CA LEU A 59 -6.33 -15.89 -19.08
C LEU A 59 -7.68 -16.49 -19.46
N ASN A 60 -8.74 -16.14 -18.73
CA ASN A 60 -10.09 -16.66 -18.97
C ASN A 60 -10.81 -15.97 -20.14
N HIS A 61 -10.34 -14.78 -20.53
CA HIS A 61 -10.86 -14.03 -21.68
C HIS A 61 -10.10 -14.31 -22.99
N ILE A 62 -8.91 -14.92 -22.89
CA ILE A 62 -8.08 -15.37 -24.03
C ILE A 62 -8.38 -16.83 -24.42
N LYS A 63 -8.87 -17.65 -23.49
CA LYS A 63 -9.40 -18.99 -23.77
C LYS A 63 -10.76 -18.94 -24.45
#